data_AF-A0A0F4EPK9-F1
#
_entry.id   AF-A0A0F4EPK9-F1
#
_cell.length_a   1.000
_cell.length_b   1.000
_cell.length_c   1.000
_cell.angle_alpha   90.00
_cell.angle_beta   90.00
_cell.angle_gamma   90.00
#
_symmetry.space_group_name_H-M   'P 1'
#
loop_
_entity.id
_entity.type
_entity.pdbx_description
1 polymer ?
#
loop_
_entity_poly.entity_id
_entity_poly.type
_entity_poly.pdbx_seq_one_letter_code
_entity_poly.pdbx_strand_id
1 'polypeptide(L)'
;MARTRMVRRWRNNMEVRDDTDYVGMLTTLSEGSVRRNFNPYTDIDWESTDFAVTDNDPRWILPNTDPLGRHPWYLEQTEQRKIEIGMWRQANVAKVGLHFESILVRGLMNYTFWVPNGSPEYRYCLHECVEECNHTMMFQEMINRIGADVPGMPRRLRWLSPLVPLVAGPLPVAFFIGVLAGEEPIDHMQKNVLREGKSLHPIMERVMAIHVAEEARHISFAHEFLRKRLLHLTKRQRFWVSLYYPLTMRMLCNAIMVPPKTFWQEFDIPREVKKELFFRSPESRKLLRDIFADVRMLAYNTRLMETRSARLMWRICKIDGKPSRYRGEPQRQHPATISAA
;
A
#
# COMPACT_ATOMS: atom_id res chain seq x y z
N MET A 1 32.26 -24.31 -10.42
CA MET A 1 31.31 -25.25 -9.77
C MET A 1 30.15 -25.56 -10.71
N ALA A 2 29.85 -26.84 -10.93
CA ALA A 2 28.77 -27.29 -11.80
C ALA A 2 27.40 -26.92 -11.21
N ARG A 3 26.87 -25.74 -11.57
CA ARG A 3 25.51 -25.33 -11.19
C ARG A 3 24.50 -26.29 -11.81
N THR A 4 23.63 -26.87 -10.99
CA THR A 4 22.52 -27.71 -11.43
C THR A 4 21.67 -26.98 -12.48
N ARG A 5 20.98 -27.73 -13.35
CA ARG A 5 20.10 -27.15 -14.39
C ARG A 5 19.07 -26.18 -13.80
N MET A 6 18.60 -26.45 -12.59
CA MET A 6 17.69 -25.61 -11.83
C MET A 6 18.31 -24.25 -11.47
N VAL A 7 19.52 -24.24 -10.92
CA VAL A 7 20.23 -22.99 -10.56
C VAL A 7 20.57 -22.17 -11.79
N ARG A 8 20.94 -22.79 -12.93
CA ARG A 8 21.18 -22.05 -14.18
C ARG A 8 19.90 -21.40 -14.70
N ARG A 9 18.80 -22.15 -14.76
CA ARG A 9 17.49 -21.62 -15.17
C ARG A 9 17.05 -20.47 -14.28
N TRP A 10 17.21 -20.64 -12.96
CA TRP A 10 16.87 -19.62 -11.98
C TRP A 10 17.71 -18.35 -12.18
N ARG A 11 19.04 -18.46 -12.34
CA ARG A 11 19.90 -17.30 -12.64
C ARG A 11 19.57 -16.61 -13.95
N ASN A 12 19.26 -17.37 -15.01
CA ASN A 12 18.88 -16.79 -16.29
C ASN A 12 17.58 -15.98 -16.19
N ASN A 13 16.63 -16.41 -15.35
CA ASN A 13 15.39 -15.65 -15.11
C ASN A 13 15.61 -14.37 -14.29
N MET A 14 16.77 -14.22 -13.66
CA MET A 14 17.15 -13.08 -12.82
C MET A 14 18.16 -12.18 -13.51
N GLU A 15 18.58 -12.55 -14.72
CA GLU A 15 19.36 -11.70 -15.59
C GLU A 15 18.39 -10.78 -16.34
N VAL A 16 18.64 -9.48 -16.26
CA VAL A 16 17.76 -8.45 -16.84
C VAL A 16 18.51 -7.42 -17.67
N ARG A 17 19.85 -7.54 -17.75
CA ARG A 17 20.71 -6.54 -18.42
C ARG A 17 20.56 -6.53 -19.94
N ASP A 18 19.90 -7.53 -20.52
CA ASP A 18 19.57 -7.60 -21.95
C ASP A 18 18.38 -6.69 -22.33
N ASP A 19 17.57 -6.26 -21.36
CA ASP A 19 16.44 -5.36 -21.56
C ASP A 19 16.84 -3.91 -21.27
N THR A 20 17.29 -3.20 -22.30
CA THR A 20 17.82 -1.83 -22.19
C THR A 20 16.81 -0.84 -21.62
N ASP A 21 15.53 -0.99 -21.98
CA ASP A 21 14.46 -0.09 -21.53
C ASP A 21 14.18 -0.30 -20.04
N TYR A 22 14.10 -1.56 -19.60
CA TYR A 22 13.93 -1.89 -18.19
C TYR A 22 15.12 -1.43 -17.33
N VAL A 23 16.35 -1.63 -17.83
CA VAL A 23 17.57 -1.16 -17.17
C VAL A 23 17.60 0.37 -17.07
N GLY A 24 17.25 1.08 -18.14
CA GLY A 24 17.18 2.55 -18.16
C GLY A 24 16.15 3.10 -17.17
N MET A 25 14.99 2.44 -17.07
CA MET A 25 13.96 2.76 -16.07
C MET A 25 14.48 2.56 -14.64
N LEU A 26 15.09 1.41 -14.32
CA LEU A 26 15.67 1.15 -12.99
C LEU A 26 16.79 2.13 -12.63
N THR A 27 17.59 2.53 -13.63
CA THR A 27 18.62 3.55 -13.45
C THR A 27 17.99 4.89 -13.08
N THR A 28 16.95 5.30 -13.80
CA THR A 28 16.19 6.53 -13.50
C THR A 28 15.59 6.50 -12.09
N LEU A 29 15.00 5.38 -11.69
CA LEU A 29 14.43 5.23 -10.35
C LEU A 29 15.52 5.29 -9.27
N SER A 30 16.65 4.59 -9.47
CA SER A 30 17.78 4.60 -8.53
C SER A 30 18.41 5.99 -8.39
N GLU A 31 18.57 6.72 -9.50
CA GLU A 31 19.02 8.12 -9.47
C GLU A 31 17.99 9.05 -8.83
N GLY A 32 16.70 8.72 -8.96
CA GLY A 32 15.61 9.38 -8.25
C GLY A 32 15.76 9.25 -6.74
N SER A 33 15.98 8.02 -6.26
CA SER A 33 16.26 7.72 -4.85
C SER A 33 17.49 8.45 -4.33
N VAL A 34 18.57 8.55 -5.11
CA VAL A 34 19.76 9.33 -4.69
C VAL A 34 19.45 10.83 -4.58
N ARG A 35 18.75 11.40 -5.57
CA ARG A 35 18.50 12.85 -5.62
C ARG A 35 17.38 13.33 -4.70
N ARG A 36 16.40 12.47 -4.42
CA ARG A 36 15.19 12.76 -3.64
C ARG A 36 14.99 11.66 -2.60
N ASN A 37 15.89 11.65 -1.62
CA ASN A 37 15.78 10.87 -0.40
C ASN A 37 15.37 11.77 0.76
N PHE A 38 14.70 11.19 1.74
CA PHE A 38 14.38 11.83 3.00
C PHE A 38 14.95 11.03 4.17
N ASN A 39 15.51 11.74 5.14
CA ASN A 39 15.89 11.21 6.43
C ASN A 39 14.86 11.63 7.48
N PRO A 40 14.28 10.67 8.23
CA PRO A 40 13.15 10.94 9.08
C PRO A 40 13.48 11.87 10.25
N TYR A 41 14.74 11.99 10.67
CA TYR A 41 15.13 12.79 11.84
C TYR A 41 15.84 14.10 11.48
N THR A 42 16.14 14.34 10.20
CA THR A 42 16.73 15.61 9.76
C THR A 42 15.78 16.43 8.89
N ASP A 43 14.87 15.79 8.15
CA ASP A 43 13.94 16.47 7.25
C ASP A 43 12.56 16.75 7.87
N ILE A 44 12.36 16.31 9.11
CA ILE A 44 11.15 16.54 9.89
C ILE A 44 11.56 17.23 11.20
N ASP A 45 11.04 18.44 11.40
CA ASP A 45 11.23 19.18 12.64
C ASP A 45 10.26 18.65 13.71
N TRP A 46 10.64 17.51 14.29
CA TRP A 46 9.85 16.81 15.28
C TRP A 46 9.64 17.57 16.60
N GLU A 47 10.48 18.57 16.87
CA GLU A 47 10.44 19.42 18.07
C GLU A 47 9.65 20.71 17.85
N SER A 48 9.13 20.94 16.63
CA SER A 48 8.25 22.07 16.35
C SER A 48 7.04 22.07 17.26
N THR A 49 6.67 23.24 17.78
CA THR A 49 5.46 23.42 18.60
C THR A 49 4.19 23.07 17.83
N ASP A 50 4.21 23.17 16.49
CA ASP A 50 3.08 22.79 15.64
C ASP A 50 2.79 21.29 15.66
N PHE A 51 3.80 20.49 16.08
CA PHE A 51 3.74 19.04 16.20
C PHE A 51 3.36 18.59 17.62
N ALA A 52 3.16 19.51 18.55
CA ALA A 52 2.70 19.17 19.89
C ALA A 52 1.34 18.46 19.84
N VAL A 53 1.31 17.21 20.32
CA VAL A 53 0.08 16.43 20.42
C VAL A 53 -0.61 16.76 21.74
N THR A 54 -1.85 17.22 21.66
CA THR A 54 -2.70 17.49 22.83
C THR A 54 -4.06 16.82 22.68
N ASP A 55 -4.66 16.42 23.80
CA ASP A 55 -5.89 15.61 23.81
C ASP A 55 -7.12 16.31 23.25
N ASN A 56 -7.08 17.64 23.09
CA ASN A 56 -8.21 18.46 22.66
C ASN A 56 -7.96 19.11 21.29
N ASP A 57 -7.01 18.60 20.51
CA ASP A 57 -6.67 19.18 19.22
C ASP A 57 -7.66 18.71 18.11
N PRO A 58 -8.50 19.61 17.57
CA PRO A 58 -9.50 19.26 16.56
C PRO A 58 -8.88 18.82 15.22
N ARG A 59 -7.58 19.03 15.00
CA ARG A 59 -6.86 18.57 13.81
C ARG A 59 -6.76 17.05 13.71
N TRP A 60 -7.11 16.32 14.77
CA TRP A 60 -7.25 14.86 14.75
C TRP A 60 -8.61 14.35 14.30
N ILE A 61 -9.62 15.23 14.19
CA ILE A 61 -10.95 14.83 13.69
C ILE A 61 -10.80 14.28 12.27
N LEU A 62 -11.30 13.06 12.08
CA LEU A 62 -11.19 12.35 10.81
C LEU A 62 -11.82 13.15 9.64
N PRO A 63 -11.12 13.23 8.49
CA PRO A 63 -11.62 13.93 7.31
C PRO A 63 -12.72 13.12 6.60
N ASN A 64 -13.42 13.73 5.63
CA ASN A 64 -14.55 13.06 4.95
C ASN A 64 -14.09 11.98 3.97
N THR A 65 -12.83 12.04 3.55
CA THR A 65 -12.15 10.97 2.79
C THR A 65 -12.01 9.70 3.59
N ASP A 66 -11.97 9.77 4.93
CA ASP A 66 -12.02 8.60 5.77
C ASP A 66 -13.44 8.01 5.81
N PRO A 67 -13.62 6.71 5.55
CA PRO A 67 -14.96 6.10 5.59
C PRO A 67 -15.70 6.37 6.91
N LEU A 68 -15.00 6.31 8.05
CA LEU A 68 -15.60 6.57 9.36
C LEU A 68 -15.91 8.07 9.55
N GLY A 69 -15.01 8.95 9.11
CA GLY A 69 -15.12 10.40 9.27
C GLY A 69 -16.39 11.01 8.69
N ARG A 70 -16.95 10.39 7.64
CA ARG A 70 -18.22 10.83 7.00
C ARG A 70 -19.48 10.10 7.47
N HIS A 71 -19.36 9.12 8.36
CA HIS A 71 -20.50 8.28 8.76
C HIS A 71 -21.41 9.01 9.75
N PRO A 72 -22.76 8.94 9.63
CA PRO A 72 -23.67 9.61 10.55
C PRO A 72 -23.38 9.32 12.03
N TRP A 73 -23.20 8.05 12.40
CA TRP A 73 -22.80 7.65 13.75
C TRP A 73 -21.56 8.39 14.29
N TYR A 74 -20.53 8.61 13.44
CA TYR A 74 -19.32 9.33 13.85
C TYR A 74 -19.59 10.84 13.95
N LEU A 75 -20.37 11.40 13.03
CA LEU A 75 -20.74 12.81 13.01
C LEU A 75 -21.59 13.21 14.22
N GLU A 76 -22.37 12.29 14.78
CA GLU A 76 -23.17 12.48 15.99
C GLU A 76 -22.34 12.45 17.29
N GLN A 77 -21.09 11.97 17.24
CA GLN A 77 -20.23 11.94 18.42
C GLN A 77 -19.82 13.35 18.88
N THR A 78 -19.50 13.48 20.17
CA THR A 78 -18.90 14.70 20.72
C THR A 78 -17.55 14.98 20.05
N GLU A 79 -17.14 16.25 20.04
CA GLU A 79 -15.85 16.64 19.47
C GLU A 79 -14.68 15.89 20.11
N GLN A 80 -14.68 15.80 21.44
CA GLN A 80 -13.66 15.04 22.18
C GLN A 80 -13.58 13.58 21.72
N ARG A 81 -14.73 12.92 21.59
CA ARG A 81 -14.78 11.53 21.15
C ARG A 81 -14.28 11.35 19.71
N LYS A 82 -14.54 12.33 18.84
CA LYS A 82 -14.01 12.35 17.46
C LYS A 82 -12.48 12.47 17.45
N ILE A 83 -11.92 13.31 18.32
CA ILE A 83 -10.47 13.49 18.48
C ILE A 83 -9.82 12.19 18.96
N GLU A 84 -10.34 11.57 20.02
CA GLU A 84 -9.85 10.28 20.54
C GLU A 84 -9.86 9.17 19.47
N ILE A 85 -10.98 9.02 18.76
CA ILE A 85 -11.12 8.07 17.65
C ILE A 85 -10.10 8.38 16.56
N GLY A 86 -9.93 9.66 16.24
CA GLY A 86 -8.99 10.16 15.24
C GLY A 86 -7.55 9.81 15.55
N MET A 87 -7.06 10.20 16.72
CA MET A 87 -5.71 9.90 17.21
C MET A 87 -5.43 8.40 17.17
N TRP A 88 -6.33 7.59 17.75
CA TRP A 88 -6.16 6.13 17.77
C TRP A 88 -6.13 5.55 16.35
N ARG A 89 -7.06 5.98 15.49
CA ARG A 89 -7.17 5.46 14.13
C ARG A 89 -5.91 5.78 13.31
N GLN A 90 -5.41 7.01 13.39
CA GLN A 90 -4.21 7.41 12.65
C GLN A 90 -2.96 6.70 13.17
N ALA A 91 -2.80 6.58 14.50
CA ALA A 91 -1.71 5.80 15.09
C ALA A 91 -1.76 4.33 14.62
N ASN A 92 -2.95 3.71 14.62
CA ASN A 92 -3.08 2.32 14.18
C ASN A 92 -2.80 2.15 12.68
N VAL A 93 -3.23 3.10 11.82
CA VAL A 93 -2.91 3.09 10.38
C VAL A 93 -1.39 3.17 10.18
N ALA A 94 -0.71 4.07 10.88
CA ALA A 94 0.75 4.17 10.85
C ALA A 94 1.43 2.87 11.31
N LYS A 95 0.91 2.24 12.38
CA LYS A 95 1.45 0.97 12.87
C LYS A 95 1.24 -0.18 11.88
N VAL A 96 0.14 -0.15 11.12
CA VAL A 96 -0.09 -1.10 10.01
C VAL A 96 0.95 -0.89 8.91
N GLY A 97 1.18 0.36 8.49
CA GLY A 97 2.21 0.73 7.51
C GLY A 97 3.59 0.23 7.93
N LEU A 98 4.02 0.58 9.14
CA LEU A 98 5.28 0.13 9.72
C LEU A 98 5.45 -1.40 9.68
N HIS A 99 4.42 -2.16 10.07
CA HIS A 99 4.48 -3.62 10.01
C HIS A 99 4.55 -4.15 8.57
N PHE A 100 3.90 -3.47 7.62
CA PHE A 100 3.95 -3.83 6.20
C PHE A 100 5.35 -3.63 5.63
N GLU A 101 5.94 -2.46 5.82
CA GLU A 101 7.28 -2.12 5.36
C GLU A 101 8.33 -3.07 5.95
N SER A 102 8.20 -3.41 7.24
CA SER A 102 9.07 -4.42 7.88
C SER A 102 8.99 -5.80 7.20
N ILE A 103 7.81 -6.21 6.71
CA ILE A 103 7.65 -7.45 5.92
C ILE A 103 8.29 -7.27 4.54
N LEU A 104 8.05 -6.14 3.90
CA LEU A 104 8.56 -5.80 2.58
C LEU A 104 10.08 -5.80 2.55
N VAL A 105 10.75 -5.06 3.45
CA VAL A 105 12.22 -5.00 3.58
C VAL A 105 12.81 -6.40 3.74
N ARG A 106 12.24 -7.24 4.62
CA ARG A 106 12.71 -8.62 4.79
C ARG A 106 12.58 -9.44 3.50
N GLY A 107 11.51 -9.23 2.74
CA GLY A 107 11.29 -9.90 1.45
C GLY A 107 12.24 -9.41 0.36
N LEU A 108 12.45 -8.10 0.25
CA LEU A 108 13.42 -7.52 -0.68
C LEU A 108 14.83 -8.00 -0.37
N MET A 109 15.24 -8.00 0.90
CA MET A 109 16.54 -8.54 1.32
C MET A 109 16.69 -10.03 1.00
N ASN A 110 15.60 -10.80 1.12
CA ASN A 110 15.61 -12.20 0.69
C ASN A 110 15.75 -12.33 -0.83
N TYR A 111 15.07 -11.49 -1.61
CA TYR A 111 15.13 -11.47 -3.08
C TYR A 111 16.51 -11.06 -3.60
N THR A 112 17.07 -9.96 -3.07
CA THR A 112 18.38 -9.42 -3.48
C THR A 112 19.54 -10.34 -3.14
N PHE A 113 19.36 -11.28 -2.21
CA PHE A 113 20.36 -12.31 -1.92
C PHE A 113 20.73 -13.15 -3.15
N TRP A 114 19.81 -13.27 -4.11
CA TRP A 114 19.97 -14.21 -5.20
C TRP A 114 20.29 -13.58 -6.55
N VAL A 115 20.01 -12.28 -6.76
CA VAL A 115 20.27 -11.60 -8.04
C VAL A 115 21.77 -11.61 -8.40
N PRO A 116 22.13 -11.61 -9.71
CA PRO A 116 23.54 -11.62 -10.11
C PRO A 116 24.26 -10.30 -9.79
N ASN A 117 25.59 -10.36 -9.63
CA ASN A 117 26.43 -9.17 -9.51
C ASN A 117 26.20 -8.20 -10.68
N GLY A 118 26.08 -6.92 -10.37
CA GLY A 118 25.79 -5.88 -11.35
C GLY A 118 24.33 -5.84 -11.81
N SER A 119 23.42 -6.57 -11.16
CA SER A 119 21.98 -6.44 -11.45
C SER A 119 21.48 -5.04 -11.04
N PRO A 120 20.78 -4.31 -11.93
CA PRO A 120 20.15 -3.04 -11.57
C PRO A 120 19.00 -3.25 -10.56
N GLU A 121 18.36 -4.42 -10.54
CA GLU A 121 17.33 -4.75 -9.54
C GLU A 121 17.94 -4.80 -8.14
N TYR A 122 19.18 -5.27 -7.98
CA TYR A 122 19.86 -5.27 -6.68
C TYR A 122 19.96 -3.85 -6.12
N ARG A 123 20.46 -2.92 -6.94
CA ARG A 123 20.67 -1.53 -6.55
C ARG A 123 19.35 -0.87 -6.18
N TYR A 124 18.33 -1.02 -7.03
CA TYR A 124 17.05 -0.38 -6.77
C TYR A 124 16.35 -0.95 -5.54
N CYS A 125 16.29 -2.28 -5.39
CA CYS A 125 15.71 -2.90 -4.20
C CYS A 125 16.41 -2.48 -2.90
N LEU A 126 17.72 -2.19 -2.92
CA LEU A 126 18.40 -1.66 -1.74
C LEU A 126 18.08 -0.20 -1.46
N HIS A 127 17.86 0.63 -2.49
CA HIS A 127 17.33 1.98 -2.29
C HIS A 127 15.95 1.94 -1.64
N GLU A 128 15.06 1.10 -2.17
CA GLU A 128 13.72 0.85 -1.60
C GLU A 128 13.84 0.36 -0.14
N CYS A 129 14.70 -0.62 0.17
CA CYS A 129 14.93 -1.04 1.56
C CYS A 129 15.34 0.11 2.49
N VAL A 130 16.17 1.06 2.03
CA VAL A 130 16.62 2.20 2.85
C VAL A 130 15.48 3.19 3.08
N GLU A 131 14.74 3.54 2.02
CA GLU A 131 13.57 4.42 2.08
C GLU A 131 12.50 3.83 3.02
N GLU A 132 12.25 2.52 2.91
CA GLU A 132 11.29 1.81 3.76
C GLU A 132 11.74 1.71 5.23
N CYS A 133 13.04 1.59 5.49
CA CYS A 133 13.54 1.71 6.86
C CYS A 133 13.30 3.13 7.41
N ASN A 134 13.49 4.17 6.60
CA ASN A 134 13.20 5.55 6.99
C ASN A 134 11.71 5.76 7.27
N HIS A 135 10.82 5.18 6.44
CA HIS A 135 9.38 5.19 6.68
C HIS A 135 9.00 4.54 8.02
N THR A 136 9.56 3.35 8.33
CA THR A 136 9.25 2.69 9.60
C THR A 136 9.66 3.52 10.82
N MET A 137 10.83 4.19 10.76
CA MET A 137 11.29 5.09 11.83
C MET A 137 10.36 6.29 11.95
N MET A 138 10.00 6.93 10.84
CA MET A 138 9.07 8.05 10.79
C MET A 138 7.68 7.69 11.37
N PHE A 139 7.12 6.55 10.98
CA PHE A 139 5.84 6.08 11.51
C PHE A 139 5.91 5.73 13.00
N GLN A 140 6.99 5.08 13.44
CA GLN A 140 7.16 4.78 14.87
C GLN A 140 7.24 6.06 15.69
N GLU A 141 7.94 7.08 15.19
CA GLU A 141 8.11 8.35 15.87
C GLU A 141 6.80 9.15 15.96
N MET A 142 6.00 9.13 14.89
CA MET A 142 4.63 9.66 14.92
C MET A 142 3.76 8.94 15.94
N ILE A 143 3.82 7.60 16.01
CA ILE A 143 3.05 6.81 16.99
C ILE A 143 3.48 7.15 18.42
N ASN A 144 4.80 7.28 18.67
CA ASN A 144 5.33 7.66 19.97
C ASN A 144 4.77 9.01 20.44
N ARG A 145 4.73 10.01 19.56
CA ARG A 145 4.16 11.33 19.87
C ARG A 145 2.66 11.31 20.09
N ILE A 146 1.91 10.52 19.31
CA ILE A 146 0.47 10.35 19.52
C ILE A 146 0.19 9.67 20.88
N GLY A 147 1.10 8.78 21.33
CA GLY A 147 1.00 8.11 22.63
C GLY A 147 -0.06 7.02 22.70
N ALA A 148 -0.74 6.69 21.59
CA ALA A 148 -1.79 5.67 21.56
C ALA A 148 -1.20 4.25 21.49
N ASP A 149 -1.61 3.37 22.40
CA ASP A 149 -1.29 1.94 22.31
C ASP A 149 -2.19 1.24 21.28
N VAL A 150 -1.61 0.96 20.11
CA VAL A 150 -2.31 0.43 18.95
C VAL A 150 -1.68 -0.89 18.47
N PRO A 151 -2.50 -1.90 18.13
CA PRO A 151 -1.98 -3.19 17.70
C PRO A 151 -1.41 -3.18 16.27
N GLY A 152 -1.81 -2.25 15.41
CA GLY A 152 -1.49 -2.28 13.99
C GLY A 152 -2.16 -3.44 13.25
N MET A 153 -1.38 -4.17 12.44
CA MET A 153 -1.87 -5.28 11.61
C MET A 153 -2.70 -6.33 12.36
N PRO A 154 -3.67 -6.98 11.67
CA PRO A 154 -4.46 -8.06 12.25
C PRO A 154 -3.58 -9.18 12.83
N ARG A 155 -3.95 -9.67 14.02
CA ARG A 155 -3.15 -10.66 14.79
C ARG A 155 -2.64 -11.82 13.94
N ARG A 156 -3.50 -12.45 13.13
CA ARG A 156 -3.13 -13.59 12.26
C ARG A 156 -2.02 -13.22 11.27
N LEU A 157 -2.08 -12.03 10.68
CA LEU A 157 -1.08 -11.58 9.72
C LEU A 157 0.26 -11.34 10.41
N ARG A 158 0.27 -10.76 11.62
CA ARG A 158 1.50 -10.60 12.41
C ARG A 158 2.18 -11.94 12.69
N TRP A 159 1.42 -12.96 13.08
CA TRP A 159 1.92 -14.32 13.31
C TRP A 159 2.47 -14.99 12.04
N LEU A 160 1.85 -14.76 10.88
CA LEU A 160 2.31 -15.28 9.60
C LEU A 160 3.44 -14.45 8.97
N SER A 161 3.68 -13.23 9.48
CA SER A 161 4.64 -12.28 8.91
C SER A 161 6.06 -12.82 8.73
N PRO A 162 6.62 -13.71 9.59
CA PRO A 162 7.96 -14.26 9.34
C PRO A 162 8.04 -15.18 8.12
N LEU A 163 6.91 -15.74 7.68
CA LEU A 163 6.86 -16.67 6.56
C LEU A 163 6.70 -15.97 5.21
N VAL A 164 6.08 -14.79 5.18
CA VAL A 164 5.82 -14.03 3.94
C VAL A 164 7.12 -13.70 3.18
N PRO A 165 8.20 -13.20 3.83
CA PRO A 165 9.47 -12.95 3.16
C PRO A 165 10.11 -14.16 2.48
N LEU A 166 9.83 -15.39 2.95
CA LEU A 166 10.37 -16.62 2.38
C LEU A 166 9.83 -16.91 0.96
N VAL A 167 8.73 -16.26 0.57
CA VAL A 167 8.16 -16.35 -0.78
C VAL A 167 8.98 -15.56 -1.80
N ALA A 168 9.65 -14.48 -1.38
CA ALA A 168 10.31 -13.52 -2.25
C ALA A 168 11.45 -14.14 -3.10
N GLY A 169 12.26 -15.02 -2.52
CA GLY A 169 13.32 -15.74 -3.25
C GLY A 169 12.80 -16.73 -4.31
N PRO A 170 12.03 -17.77 -3.94
CA PRO A 170 11.58 -18.80 -4.88
C PRO A 170 10.45 -18.34 -5.81
N LEU A 171 9.61 -17.40 -5.38
CA LEU A 171 8.41 -16.95 -6.09
C LEU A 171 8.30 -15.41 -6.10
N PRO A 172 9.26 -14.69 -6.69
CA PRO A 172 9.30 -13.24 -6.65
C PRO A 172 8.07 -12.58 -7.28
N VAL A 173 7.49 -13.17 -8.33
CA VAL A 173 6.22 -12.68 -8.91
C VAL A 173 5.09 -12.67 -7.89
N ALA A 174 4.96 -13.71 -7.06
CA ALA A 174 3.92 -13.76 -6.03
C ALA A 174 4.18 -12.74 -4.91
N PHE A 175 5.44 -12.50 -4.58
CA PHE A 175 5.86 -11.49 -3.61
C PHE A 175 5.56 -10.07 -4.09
N PHE A 176 5.98 -9.69 -5.30
CA PHE A 176 5.73 -8.35 -5.85
C PHE A 176 4.24 -8.07 -6.13
N ILE A 177 3.42 -9.09 -6.38
CA ILE A 177 1.96 -8.96 -6.36
C ILE A 177 1.47 -8.56 -4.95
N GLY A 178 2.07 -9.15 -3.90
CA GLY A 178 1.79 -8.80 -2.51
C GLY A 178 2.25 -7.39 -2.13
N VAL A 179 3.40 -6.96 -2.65
CA VAL A 179 3.93 -5.58 -2.52
C VAL A 179 2.91 -4.58 -3.07
N LEU A 180 2.52 -4.70 -4.35
CA LEU A 180 1.49 -3.83 -4.94
C LEU A 180 0.16 -3.88 -4.19
N ALA A 181 -0.23 -5.06 -3.70
CA ALA A 181 -1.46 -5.22 -2.94
C ALA A 181 -1.45 -4.50 -1.59
N GLY A 182 -0.27 -4.19 -1.05
CA GLY A 182 -0.11 -3.40 0.17
C GLY A 182 0.11 -1.91 -0.08
N GLU A 183 0.96 -1.55 -1.04
CA GLU A 183 1.31 -0.16 -1.34
C GLU A 183 0.14 0.62 -1.97
N GLU A 184 -0.55 0.05 -2.96
CA GLU A 184 -1.60 0.76 -3.72
C GLU A 184 -2.76 1.25 -2.83
N PRO A 185 -3.31 0.47 -1.88
CA PRO A 185 -4.29 0.99 -0.94
C PRO A 185 -3.78 2.14 -0.07
N ILE A 186 -2.53 2.07 0.42
CA ILE A 186 -1.95 3.09 1.30
C ILE A 186 -1.76 4.40 0.52
N ASP A 187 -1.09 4.32 -0.63
CA ASP A 187 -0.83 5.48 -1.50
C ASP A 187 -2.13 6.17 -1.93
N HIS A 188 -3.14 5.41 -2.36
CA HIS A 188 -4.42 5.97 -2.77
C HIS A 188 -5.16 6.65 -1.61
N MET A 189 -5.08 6.11 -0.39
CA MET A 189 -5.69 6.72 0.79
C MET A 189 -4.97 8.02 1.18
N GLN A 190 -3.64 8.01 1.25
CA GLN A 190 -2.86 9.18 1.62
C GLN A 190 -2.99 10.31 0.60
N LYS A 191 -2.96 10.01 -0.71
CA LYS A 191 -3.21 11.00 -1.76
C LYS A 191 -4.58 11.64 -1.66
N ASN A 192 -5.61 10.88 -1.30
CA ASN A 192 -6.96 11.42 -1.13
C ASN A 192 -7.03 12.36 0.08
N VAL A 193 -6.41 11.98 1.20
CA VAL A 193 -6.36 12.79 2.42
C VAL A 193 -5.62 14.12 2.16
N LEU A 194 -4.44 14.06 1.54
CA LEU A 194 -3.65 15.24 1.18
C LEU A 194 -4.39 16.16 0.18
N ARG A 195 -5.18 15.60 -0.75
CA ARG A 195 -5.98 16.37 -1.72
C ARG A 195 -7.23 17.03 -1.12
N GLU A 196 -7.78 16.50 -0.01
CA GLU A 196 -8.95 17.10 0.64
C GLU A 196 -8.62 18.49 1.21
N GLY A 197 -7.35 18.77 1.51
CA GLY A 197 -6.88 20.08 1.92
C GLY A 197 -7.48 20.61 3.23
N LYS A 198 -8.12 19.74 4.02
CA LYS A 198 -8.55 20.06 5.39
C LYS A 198 -7.33 20.18 6.30
N SER A 199 -7.48 20.96 7.37
CA SER A 199 -6.51 21.14 8.44
C SER A 199 -6.27 19.83 9.20
N LEU A 200 -5.44 18.96 8.64
CA LEU A 200 -4.88 17.77 9.28
C LEU A 200 -3.84 18.21 10.31
N HIS A 201 -3.55 17.33 11.28
CA HIS A 201 -2.43 17.57 12.17
C HIS A 201 -1.11 17.63 11.36
N PRO A 202 -0.24 18.64 11.55
CA PRO A 202 0.95 18.83 10.72
C PRO A 202 1.90 17.62 10.66
N ILE A 203 2.00 16.85 11.75
CA ILE A 203 2.72 15.55 11.75
C ILE A 203 2.19 14.64 10.64
N MET A 204 0.86 14.44 10.57
CA MET A 204 0.25 13.54 9.59
C MET A 204 0.51 14.02 8.17
N GLU A 205 0.34 15.32 7.92
CA GLU A 205 0.56 15.91 6.60
C GLU A 205 2.01 15.71 6.14
N ARG A 206 2.98 16.03 7.00
CA ARG A 206 4.41 15.92 6.67
C ARG A 206 4.82 14.46 6.42
N VAL A 207 4.41 13.55 7.30
CA VAL A 207 4.69 12.12 7.21
C VAL A 207 4.08 11.53 5.93
N MET A 208 2.81 11.84 5.64
CA MET A 208 2.15 11.36 4.41
C MET A 208 2.80 11.94 3.15
N ALA A 209 3.17 13.23 3.15
CA ALA A 209 3.77 13.88 2.00
C ALA A 209 5.13 13.27 1.62
N ILE A 210 5.97 12.98 2.61
CA ILE A 210 7.26 12.30 2.41
C ILE A 210 7.01 10.89 1.87
N HIS A 211 6.19 10.09 2.57
CA HIS A 211 5.89 8.72 2.20
C HIS A 211 5.36 8.60 0.76
N VAL A 212 4.35 9.38 0.39
CA VAL A 212 3.76 9.37 -0.97
C VAL A 212 4.79 9.75 -2.05
N ALA A 213 5.75 10.63 -1.74
CA ALA A 213 6.76 11.05 -2.71
C ALA A 213 7.78 9.94 -3.03
N GLU A 214 8.12 9.11 -2.05
CA GLU A 214 9.03 7.96 -2.20
C GLU A 214 8.29 6.74 -2.77
N GLU A 215 7.12 6.40 -2.23
CA GLU A 215 6.25 5.29 -2.68
C GLU A 215 5.86 5.36 -4.16
N ALA A 216 5.79 6.58 -4.72
CA ALA A 216 5.55 6.75 -6.14
C ALA A 216 6.59 6.00 -7.02
N ARG A 217 7.83 5.84 -6.53
CA ARG A 217 8.90 5.09 -7.19
C ARG A 217 8.79 3.59 -6.93
N HIS A 218 8.54 3.16 -5.68
CA HIS A 218 8.41 1.75 -5.29
C HIS A 218 7.30 1.05 -6.10
N ILE A 219 6.12 1.66 -6.13
CA ILE A 219 4.98 1.19 -6.93
C ILE A 219 5.36 1.12 -8.42
N SER A 220 6.08 2.13 -8.94
CA SER A 220 6.54 2.14 -10.33
C SER A 220 7.46 0.96 -10.65
N PHE A 221 8.41 0.65 -9.76
CA PHE A 221 9.28 -0.51 -9.90
C PHE A 221 8.48 -1.81 -9.86
N ALA A 222 7.62 -2.00 -8.87
CA ALA A 222 6.83 -3.21 -8.72
C ALA A 222 5.91 -3.47 -9.92
N HIS A 223 5.32 -2.41 -10.50
CA HIS A 223 4.54 -2.50 -11.75
C HIS A 223 5.39 -2.99 -12.92
N GLU A 224 6.54 -2.37 -13.20
CA GLU A 224 7.39 -2.76 -14.33
C GLU A 224 8.05 -4.13 -14.11
N PHE A 225 8.45 -4.45 -12.88
CA PHE A 225 8.92 -5.77 -12.47
C PHE A 225 7.92 -6.86 -12.86
N LEU A 226 6.65 -6.66 -12.50
CA LEU A 226 5.58 -7.58 -12.82
C LEU A 226 5.23 -7.56 -14.31
N ARG A 227 5.19 -6.40 -14.96
CA ARG A 227 4.89 -6.27 -16.39
C ARG A 227 5.83 -7.13 -17.23
N LYS A 228 7.15 -7.04 -16.97
CA LYS A 228 8.18 -7.85 -17.62
C LYS A 228 7.94 -9.34 -17.41
N ARG A 229 7.70 -9.78 -16.17
CA ARG A 229 7.68 -11.22 -15.83
C ARG A 229 6.34 -11.90 -16.10
N LEU A 230 5.22 -11.21 -15.96
CA LEU A 230 3.87 -11.77 -16.15
C LEU A 230 3.59 -12.14 -17.61
N LEU A 231 4.21 -11.44 -18.57
CA LEU A 231 4.08 -11.75 -19.99
C LEU A 231 4.71 -13.10 -20.35
N HIS A 232 5.77 -13.51 -19.66
CA HIS A 232 6.49 -14.76 -19.92
C HIS A 232 5.97 -15.99 -19.15
N LEU A 233 4.87 -15.86 -18.40
CA LEU A 233 4.28 -17.00 -17.68
C LEU A 233 3.76 -18.08 -18.64
N THR A 234 4.03 -19.33 -18.29
CA THR A 234 3.39 -20.50 -18.94
C THR A 234 1.88 -20.49 -18.71
N LYS A 235 1.11 -21.20 -19.55
CA LYS A 235 -0.37 -21.26 -19.41
C LYS A 235 -0.83 -21.70 -18.00
N ARG A 236 -0.15 -22.68 -17.41
CA ARG A 236 -0.45 -23.17 -16.04
C ARG A 236 -0.14 -22.13 -14.97
N GLN A 237 1.03 -21.49 -15.04
CA GLN A 237 1.39 -20.43 -14.09
C GLN A 237 0.44 -19.24 -14.22
N ARG A 238 0.14 -18.81 -15.45
CA ARG A 238 -0.79 -17.72 -15.74
C ARG A 238 -2.17 -17.98 -15.15
N PHE A 239 -2.69 -19.21 -15.28
CA PHE A 239 -3.97 -19.58 -14.68
C PHE A 239 -3.95 -19.35 -13.16
N TRP A 240 -2.99 -19.95 -12.43
CA TRP A 240 -2.92 -19.80 -10.98
C TRP A 240 -2.65 -18.36 -10.53
N VAL A 241 -1.73 -17.65 -11.20
CA VAL A 241 -1.44 -16.25 -10.91
C VAL A 241 -2.66 -15.37 -11.15
N SER A 242 -3.45 -15.62 -12.20
CA SER A 242 -4.67 -14.84 -12.47
C SER A 242 -5.76 -15.00 -11.42
N LEU A 243 -5.76 -16.10 -10.65
CA LEU A 243 -6.65 -16.30 -9.51
C LEU A 243 -6.05 -15.71 -8.23
N TYR A 244 -4.75 -15.92 -8.02
CA TYR A 244 -4.01 -15.42 -6.86
C TYR A 244 -3.98 -13.88 -6.80
N TYR A 245 -3.83 -13.22 -7.95
CA TYR A 245 -3.69 -11.77 -8.06
C TYR A 245 -4.85 -11.00 -7.41
N PRO A 246 -6.11 -11.10 -7.88
CA PRO A 246 -7.23 -10.39 -7.26
C PRO A 246 -7.51 -10.81 -5.80
N LEU A 247 -7.26 -12.08 -5.47
CA LEU A 247 -7.44 -12.58 -4.11
C LEU A 247 -6.49 -11.87 -3.14
N THR A 248 -5.22 -11.78 -3.51
CA THR A 248 -4.16 -11.12 -2.72
C THR A 248 -4.46 -9.64 -2.54
N MET A 249 -4.81 -8.95 -3.65
CA MET A 249 -5.25 -7.55 -3.63
C MET A 249 -6.38 -7.33 -2.62
N ARG A 250 -7.45 -8.15 -2.70
CA ARG A 250 -8.60 -8.01 -1.80
C ARG A 250 -8.27 -8.33 -0.35
N MET A 251 -7.46 -9.35 -0.09
CA MET A 251 -7.08 -9.75 1.26
C MET A 251 -6.23 -8.68 1.95
N LEU A 252 -5.19 -8.17 1.30
CA LEU A 252 -4.30 -7.16 1.89
C LEU A 252 -4.99 -5.79 2.01
N CYS A 253 -5.80 -5.39 1.03
CA CYS A 253 -6.66 -4.22 1.15
C CYS A 253 -7.50 -4.24 2.43
N ASN A 254 -8.15 -5.36 2.72
CA ASN A 254 -8.95 -5.50 3.94
C ASN A 254 -8.08 -5.46 5.20
N ALA A 255 -6.91 -6.08 5.16
CA ALA A 255 -5.99 -6.07 6.30
C ALA A 255 -5.47 -4.67 6.63
N ILE A 256 -5.38 -3.79 5.62
CA ILE A 256 -4.91 -2.41 5.75
C ILE A 256 -6.04 -1.46 6.10
N MET A 257 -7.14 -1.49 5.35
CA MET A 257 -8.21 -0.48 5.46
C MET A 257 -9.18 -0.72 6.61
N VAL A 258 -9.37 -1.97 7.04
CA VAL A 258 -10.37 -2.31 8.06
C VAL A 258 -9.72 -2.31 9.43
N PRO A 259 -10.14 -1.43 10.37
CA PRO A 259 -9.63 -1.44 11.73
C PRO A 259 -9.72 -2.80 12.42
N PRO A 260 -8.74 -3.13 13.28
CA PRO A 260 -8.72 -4.39 14.02
C PRO A 260 -9.91 -4.47 14.99
N LYS A 261 -10.22 -5.68 15.48
CA LYS A 261 -11.35 -5.91 16.40
C LYS A 261 -11.31 -4.99 17.62
N THR A 262 -10.12 -4.75 18.17
CA THR A 262 -9.88 -3.89 19.33
C THR A 262 -10.40 -2.47 19.14
N PHE A 263 -10.23 -1.86 17.96
CA PHE A 263 -10.76 -0.53 17.66
C PHE A 263 -12.28 -0.44 17.91
N TRP A 264 -13.02 -1.43 17.39
CA TRP A 264 -14.47 -1.44 17.51
C TRP A 264 -14.94 -1.68 18.95
N GLN A 265 -14.12 -2.35 19.76
CA GLN A 265 -14.41 -2.63 21.16
C GLN A 265 -14.06 -1.43 22.04
N GLU A 266 -12.90 -0.80 21.81
CA GLU A 266 -12.42 0.37 22.54
C GLU A 266 -13.39 1.55 22.44
N PHE A 267 -13.95 1.76 21.25
CA PHE A 267 -14.82 2.90 20.98
C PHE A 267 -16.32 2.57 21.01
N ASP A 268 -16.70 1.36 21.45
CA ASP A 268 -18.09 0.86 21.50
C ASP A 268 -18.87 1.07 20.18
N ILE A 269 -18.16 0.91 19.06
CA ILE A 269 -18.74 1.17 17.74
C ILE A 269 -19.65 0.00 17.35
N PRO A 270 -20.94 0.26 17.00
CA PRO A 270 -21.86 -0.80 16.61
C PRO A 270 -21.37 -1.64 15.43
N ARG A 271 -21.70 -2.94 15.43
CA ARG A 271 -21.29 -3.87 14.36
C ARG A 271 -21.91 -3.50 13.01
N GLU A 272 -23.05 -2.84 13.05
CA GLU A 272 -23.83 -2.35 11.93
C GLU A 272 -23.04 -1.28 11.18
N VAL A 273 -22.48 -0.30 11.91
CA VAL A 273 -21.59 0.75 11.37
C VAL A 273 -20.41 0.13 10.61
N LYS A 274 -19.74 -0.86 11.21
CA LYS A 274 -18.65 -1.59 10.53
C LYS A 274 -19.09 -2.24 9.21
N LYS A 275 -20.27 -2.88 9.20
CA LYS A 275 -20.80 -3.56 8.00
C LYS A 275 -21.16 -2.55 6.91
N GLU A 276 -21.75 -1.43 7.30
CA GLU A 276 -22.13 -0.34 6.39
C GLU A 276 -20.90 0.29 5.74
N LEU A 277 -19.90 0.64 6.56
CA LEU A 277 -18.67 1.28 6.13
C LEU A 277 -17.84 0.49 5.13
N PHE A 278 -17.64 -0.81 5.37
CA PHE A 278 -16.61 -1.58 4.65
C PHE A 278 -17.16 -2.70 3.77
N PHE A 279 -18.46 -3.04 3.88
CA PHE A 279 -19.00 -4.22 3.20
C PHE A 279 -20.31 -3.99 2.43
N ARG A 280 -21.13 -2.99 2.82
CA ARG A 280 -22.47 -2.81 2.26
C ARG A 280 -22.63 -1.56 1.39
N SER A 281 -22.01 -0.43 1.73
CA SER A 281 -22.25 0.85 1.03
C SER A 281 -21.81 0.86 -0.45
N PRO A 282 -22.56 1.51 -1.35
CA PRO A 282 -22.12 1.73 -2.74
C PRO A 282 -20.77 2.46 -2.84
N GLU A 283 -20.52 3.38 -1.92
CA GLU A 283 -19.31 4.21 -1.85
C GLU A 283 -18.08 3.37 -1.48
N SER A 284 -18.21 2.42 -0.54
CA SER A 284 -17.11 1.51 -0.20
C SER A 284 -16.78 0.57 -1.35
N ARG A 285 -17.79 0.10 -2.09
CA ARG A 285 -17.56 -0.68 -3.32
C ARG A 285 -16.89 0.16 -4.39
N LYS A 286 -17.29 1.42 -4.55
CA LYS A 286 -16.66 2.34 -5.48
C LYS A 286 -15.18 2.57 -5.10
N LEU A 287 -14.91 2.91 -3.84
CA LEU A 287 -13.55 3.10 -3.32
C LEU A 287 -12.66 1.87 -3.55
N LEU A 288 -13.16 0.66 -3.28
CA LEU A 288 -12.40 -0.57 -3.53
C LEU A 288 -12.09 -0.79 -5.01
N ARG A 289 -13.02 -0.46 -5.91
CA ARG A 289 -12.76 -0.53 -7.35
C ARG A 289 -11.73 0.53 -7.75
N ASP A 290 -11.88 1.73 -7.23
CA ASP A 290 -11.06 2.88 -7.53
C ASP A 290 -9.59 2.64 -7.14
N ILE A 291 -9.33 2.13 -5.94
CA ILE A 291 -7.98 1.77 -5.46
C ILE A 291 -7.25 0.84 -6.42
N PHE A 292 -7.96 -0.12 -7.01
CA PHE A 292 -7.34 -1.16 -7.84
C PHE A 292 -7.37 -0.90 -9.34
N ALA A 293 -7.58 0.34 -9.78
CA ALA A 293 -7.65 0.68 -11.20
C ALA A 293 -6.32 0.44 -11.95
N ASP A 294 -5.19 0.81 -11.34
CA ASP A 294 -3.85 0.64 -11.94
C ASP A 294 -3.43 -0.83 -11.96
N VAL A 295 -3.63 -1.56 -10.86
CA VAL A 295 -3.34 -3.01 -10.84
C VAL A 295 -4.26 -3.81 -11.78
N ARG A 296 -5.50 -3.34 -12.02
CA ARG A 296 -6.36 -3.91 -13.06
C ARG A 296 -5.77 -3.66 -14.44
N MET A 297 -5.32 -2.44 -14.73
CA MET A 297 -4.64 -2.11 -15.98
C MET A 297 -3.45 -3.04 -16.22
N LEU A 298 -2.61 -3.24 -15.20
CA LEU A 298 -1.49 -4.18 -15.27
C LEU A 298 -1.96 -5.60 -15.58
N ALA A 299 -3.01 -6.10 -14.92
CA ALA A 299 -3.56 -7.43 -15.16
C ALA A 299 -4.14 -7.60 -16.58
N TYR A 300 -4.72 -6.55 -17.18
CA TYR A 300 -5.15 -6.55 -18.57
C TYR A 300 -3.94 -6.60 -19.53
N ASN A 301 -2.98 -5.70 -19.34
CA ASN A 301 -1.80 -5.57 -20.20
C ASN A 301 -0.89 -6.81 -20.16
N THR A 302 -0.90 -7.54 -19.04
CA THR A 302 -0.12 -8.76 -18.85
C THR A 302 -0.90 -10.04 -19.11
N ARG A 303 -2.09 -9.94 -19.72
CA ARG A 303 -2.92 -11.08 -20.14
C ARG A 303 -3.41 -11.96 -18.97
N LEU A 304 -3.43 -11.46 -17.74
CA LEU A 304 -4.02 -12.17 -16.59
C LEU A 304 -5.54 -12.19 -16.65
N MET A 305 -6.16 -11.28 -17.42
CA MET A 305 -7.61 -11.15 -17.55
C MET A 305 -8.24 -11.96 -18.69
N GLU A 306 -7.48 -12.77 -19.43
CA GLU A 306 -7.98 -13.46 -20.64
C GLU A 306 -9.06 -14.53 -20.35
N THR A 307 -8.96 -15.21 -19.21
CA THR A 307 -9.86 -16.32 -18.89
C THR A 307 -11.14 -15.85 -18.19
N ARG A 308 -12.23 -16.61 -18.35
CA ARG A 308 -13.50 -16.36 -17.63
C ARG A 308 -13.33 -16.51 -16.12
N SER A 309 -12.53 -17.49 -15.68
CA SER A 309 -12.24 -17.73 -14.26
C SER A 309 -11.49 -16.57 -13.62
N ALA A 310 -10.51 -15.98 -14.32
CA ALA A 310 -9.82 -14.77 -13.86
C ALA A 310 -10.83 -13.62 -13.64
N ARG A 311 -11.60 -13.26 -14.67
CA ARG A 311 -12.61 -12.18 -14.55
C ARG A 311 -13.66 -12.45 -13.47
N LEU A 312 -14.07 -13.71 -13.31
CA LEU A 312 -14.96 -14.11 -12.23
C LEU A 312 -14.32 -13.90 -10.85
N MET A 313 -13.03 -14.22 -10.69
CA MET A 313 -12.33 -14.00 -9.42
C MET A 313 -12.28 -12.52 -9.04
N TRP A 314 -12.07 -11.61 -9.99
CA TRP A 314 -12.14 -10.16 -9.74
C TRP A 314 -13.53 -9.72 -9.25
N ARG A 315 -14.60 -10.28 -9.83
CA ARG A 315 -15.99 -10.03 -9.41
C ARG A 315 -16.29 -10.61 -8.02
N ILE A 316 -15.83 -11.82 -7.73
CA ILE A 316 -15.95 -12.46 -6.39
C ILE A 316 -15.25 -11.59 -5.35
N CYS A 317 -14.06 -11.08 -5.68
CA CYS A 317 -13.30 -10.18 -4.83
C CYS A 317 -13.90 -8.76 -4.74
N LYS A 318 -14.90 -8.44 -5.57
CA LYS A 318 -15.58 -7.13 -5.66
C LYS A 318 -14.63 -5.98 -6.00
N ILE A 319 -13.59 -6.26 -6.77
CA ILE A 319 -12.58 -5.31 -7.22
C ILE A 319 -12.52 -5.23 -8.74
N ASP A 320 -13.51 -5.79 -9.44
CA ASP A 320 -13.72 -5.60 -10.86
C ASP A 320 -14.13 -4.15 -11.18
N GLY A 321 -13.86 -3.68 -12.39
CA GLY A 321 -14.16 -2.30 -12.78
C GLY A 321 -13.33 -1.87 -13.99
N LYS A 322 -13.44 -0.60 -14.34
CA LYS A 322 -12.66 -0.03 -15.44
C LYS A 322 -11.17 0.01 -15.04
N PRO A 323 -10.25 -0.49 -15.88
CA PRO A 323 -8.81 -0.28 -15.67
C PRO A 323 -8.43 1.18 -15.96
N SER A 324 -7.37 1.65 -15.33
CA SER A 324 -6.77 2.94 -15.67
C SER A 324 -6.22 2.93 -17.11
N ARG A 325 -6.15 4.10 -17.74
CA ARG A 325 -5.56 4.31 -19.07
C ARG A 325 -4.03 4.33 -19.00
N TYR A 326 -3.50 4.91 -17.94
CA TYR A 326 -2.08 5.00 -17.62
C TYR A 326 -1.90 4.97 -16.10
N ARG A 327 -0.70 4.66 -15.62
CA ARG A 327 -0.38 4.60 -14.20
C ARG A 327 -0.53 5.98 -13.56
N GLY A 328 -1.25 6.06 -12.44
CA GLY A 328 -1.55 7.30 -11.73
C GLY A 328 -2.65 8.14 -12.38
N GLU A 329 -3.52 7.56 -13.21
CA GLU A 329 -4.66 8.28 -13.80
C GLU A 329 -5.49 8.95 -12.68
N PRO A 330 -5.63 10.29 -12.68
CA PRO A 330 -6.41 10.97 -11.67
C PRO A 330 -7.87 10.54 -11.78
N GLN A 331 -8.47 10.14 -10.65
CA GLN A 331 -9.89 9.86 -10.61
C GLN A 331 -10.67 11.16 -10.64
N ARG A 332 -11.11 11.54 -11.84
CA ARG A 332 -12.03 12.65 -12.01
C ARG A 332 -13.39 12.24 -11.44
N GLN A 333 -13.67 12.66 -10.21
CA GLN A 333 -15.05 12.80 -9.79
C GLN A 333 -15.64 13.93 -10.63
N HIS A 334 -16.58 13.62 -11.53
CA HIS A 334 -17.61 14.61 -11.79
C HIS A 334 -18.43 14.66 -10.51
N PRO A 335 -18.37 15.72 -9.68
CA PRO A 335 -19.47 15.96 -8.77
C PRO A 335 -20.70 16.06 -9.66
N ALA A 336 -21.69 15.21 -9.45
CA ALA A 336 -23.03 15.57 -9.84
C ALA A 336 -23.30 16.87 -9.08
N THR A 337 -23.27 18.00 -9.79
CA THR A 337 -23.92 19.23 -9.35
C THR A 337 -25.32 18.83 -8.95
N ILE A 338 -25.55 18.70 -7.65
CA ILE A 338 -26.88 18.77 -7.09
C ILE A 338 -27.30 20.20 -7.42
N SER A 339 -28.08 20.33 -8.49
CA SER A 339 -28.77 21.57 -8.80
C SER A 339 -29.61 21.88 -7.56
N ALA A 340 -29.30 22.99 -6.90
CA ALA A 340 -30.19 23.56 -5.91
C ALA A 340 -31.54 23.81 -6.59
N ALA A 341 -32.60 23.25 -6.03
CA ALA A 341 -33.98 23.61 -6.27
C ALA A 341 -34.67 23.66 -4.90
#